data_AF-J3LQG9-F1
#
_entry.id   AF-J3LQG9-F1
#
_cell.length_a   1.000
_cell.length_b   1.000
_cell.length_c   1.000
_cell.angle_alpha   90.00
_cell.angle_beta   90.00
_cell.angle_gamma   90.00
#
_symmetry.space_group_name_H-M   'P 1'
#
loop_
_entity.id
_entity.type
_entity.pdbx_description
1 polymer ?
#
loop_
_entity_poly.entity_id
_entity_poly.type
_entity_poly.pdbx_seq_one_letter_code
_entity_poly.pdbx_strand_id
1 'polypeptide(L)'
;MERGGGAIPFHSPAPAVASSPAADGSQHGDREKAVSAEIERVNRLPSNSSYAIHRLKVLNKLRHLMSIKRTTSQDEELELLFASLSI
;
A
#
# COMPACT_ATOMS: atom_id res chain seq x y z
N MET A 1 1.42 42.81 43.74
CA MET A 1 0.39 42.13 42.91
C MET A 1 0.87 42.20 41.46
N GLU A 2 1.60 41.18 41.03
CA GLU A 2 2.07 41.02 39.65
C GLU A 2 0.96 40.39 38.79
N ARG A 3 0.70 40.93 37.60
CA ARG A 3 0.13 40.17 36.49
C ARG A 3 0.84 40.54 35.19
N GLY A 4 1.73 39.65 34.78
CA GLY A 4 2.45 39.71 33.52
C GLY A 4 1.51 39.49 32.33
N GLY A 5 1.66 40.34 31.32
CA GLY A 5 1.14 40.13 29.97
C GLY A 5 2.28 39.61 29.09
N GLY A 6 2.53 38.30 29.13
CA GLY A 6 3.44 37.63 28.20
C GLY A 6 2.76 37.43 26.85
N ALA A 7 3.29 38.09 25.82
CA ALA A 7 2.91 37.88 24.43
C ALA A 7 3.25 36.44 24.02
N ILE A 8 2.25 35.70 23.54
CA ILE A 8 2.41 34.37 22.96
C ILE A 8 2.83 34.49 21.48
N PRO A 9 4.02 34.00 21.07
CA PRO A 9 4.32 33.82 19.66
C PRO A 9 3.66 32.54 19.15
N PHE A 10 2.78 32.68 18.17
CA PHE A 10 2.15 31.57 17.43
C PHE A 10 3.23 30.86 16.60
N HIS A 11 3.77 29.76 17.12
CA HIS A 11 4.61 28.85 16.35
C HIS A 11 3.69 27.88 15.61
N SER A 12 3.65 28.00 14.28
CA SER A 12 3.05 27.00 13.41
C SER A 12 4.14 26.01 13.01
N PRO A 13 4.12 24.74 13.43
CA PRO A 13 5.02 23.75 12.86
C PRO A 13 4.44 23.28 11.53
N ALA A 14 5.16 23.57 10.44
CA ALA A 14 4.98 22.90 9.17
C ALA A 14 5.06 21.37 9.36
N PRO A 15 4.20 20.57 8.73
CA PRO A 15 4.45 19.14 8.65
C PRO A 15 5.69 18.93 7.80
N ALA A 16 6.77 18.53 8.49
CA ALA A 16 7.98 18.03 7.90
C ALA A 16 7.62 16.93 6.90
N VAL A 17 8.16 17.09 5.69
CA VAL A 17 8.34 16.04 4.69
C VAL A 17 8.98 14.83 5.36
N ALA A 18 8.15 13.88 5.79
CA ALA A 18 8.60 12.56 6.18
C ALA A 18 8.80 11.74 4.91
N SER A 19 9.87 12.04 4.18
CA SER A 19 10.55 11.08 3.33
C SER A 19 11.01 9.95 4.25
N SER A 20 10.27 8.85 4.29
CA SER A 20 10.75 7.59 4.87
C SER A 20 11.22 6.66 3.77
N PRO A 21 12.27 5.86 4.06
CA PRO A 21 13.28 5.51 3.08
C PRO A 21 13.10 4.11 2.50
N ALA A 22 13.74 3.91 1.36
CA ALA A 22 14.07 2.65 0.70
C ALA A 22 13.91 1.36 1.53
N ALA A 23 13.03 0.47 1.07
CA ALA A 23 12.96 -0.93 1.51
C ALA A 23 12.74 -1.85 0.30
N ASP A 24 13.70 -1.86 -0.61
CA ASP A 24 13.61 -2.46 -1.96
C ASP A 24 13.95 -3.98 -2.00
N GLY A 25 13.67 -4.74 -0.94
CA GLY A 25 14.05 -6.17 -0.91
C GLY A 25 13.11 -7.11 -0.15
N SER A 26 12.46 -6.62 0.91
CA SER A 26 11.54 -7.41 1.74
C SER A 26 10.08 -7.32 1.30
N GLN A 27 9.70 -6.24 0.60
CA GLN A 27 8.31 -5.94 0.27
C GLN A 27 7.70 -6.91 -0.74
N HIS A 28 8.49 -7.50 -1.65
CA HIS A 28 7.96 -8.42 -2.66
C HIS A 28 7.34 -9.66 -2.01
N GLY A 29 8.05 -10.28 -1.06
CA GLY A 29 7.57 -11.45 -0.34
C GLY A 29 6.38 -11.16 0.57
N ASP A 30 6.33 -9.96 1.16
CA ASP A 30 5.21 -9.53 1.99
C ASP A 30 3.94 -9.29 1.16
N ARG A 31 4.09 -8.75 -0.06
CA ARG A 31 2.99 -8.57 -1.02
C ARG A 31 2.44 -9.89 -1.53
N GLU A 32 3.30 -10.85 -1.87
CA GLU A 32 2.86 -12.19 -2.30
C GLU A 32 2.04 -12.90 -1.21
N LYS A 33 2.46 -12.76 0.06
CA LYS A 33 1.72 -13.25 1.23
C LYS A 33 0.39 -12.54 1.40
N ALA A 34 0.36 -11.20 1.28
CA ALA A 34 -0.87 -10.41 1.39
C ALA A 34 -1.90 -10.79 0.32
N VAL A 35 -1.47 -10.94 -0.94
CA VAL A 35 -2.35 -11.39 -2.04
C VAL A 35 -2.86 -12.81 -1.78
N SER A 36 -2.02 -13.71 -1.26
CA SER A 36 -2.42 -15.10 -0.96
C SER A 36 -3.44 -15.16 0.17
N ALA A 37 -3.23 -14.41 1.26
CA ALA A 37 -4.18 -14.33 2.36
C ALA A 37 -5.54 -13.75 1.92
N GLU A 38 -5.52 -12.75 1.04
CA GLU A 38 -6.73 -12.16 0.48
C GLU A 38 -7.47 -13.14 -0.44
N ILE A 39 -6.76 -13.96 -1.23
CA ILE A 39 -7.37 -15.03 -2.03
C ILE A 39 -8.09 -16.05 -1.13
N GLU A 40 -7.44 -16.49 -0.05
CA GLU A 40 -8.06 -17.40 0.91
C GLU A 40 -9.30 -16.79 1.58
N ARG A 41 -9.24 -15.52 1.96
CA ARG A 41 -10.38 -14.79 2.52
C ARG A 41 -11.53 -14.73 1.54
N VAL A 42 -11.26 -14.41 0.27
CA VAL A 42 -12.29 -14.31 -0.78
C VAL A 42 -12.89 -15.67 -1.13
N ASN A 43 -12.10 -16.74 -1.10
CA ASN A 43 -12.60 -18.11 -1.33
C ASN A 43 -13.55 -18.60 -0.23
N ARG A 44 -13.55 -17.97 0.96
CA ARG A 44 -14.53 -18.24 2.02
C ARG A 44 -15.88 -17.54 1.78
N LEU A 45 -15.95 -16.61 0.83
CA LEU A 45 -17.19 -15.92 0.48
C LEU A 45 -18.05 -16.80 -0.45
N PRO A 46 -19.37 -16.57 -0.50
CA PRO A 46 -20.22 -17.25 -1.46
C PRO A 46 -19.74 -17.03 -2.90
N SER A 47 -19.45 -18.12 -3.60
CA SER A 47 -18.83 -18.13 -4.94
C SER A 47 -19.69 -17.50 -6.03
N ASN A 48 -20.99 -17.34 -5.77
CA ASN A 48 -21.95 -16.68 -6.67
C ASN A 48 -22.01 -15.15 -6.48
N SER A 49 -21.35 -14.61 -5.46
CA SER A 49 -21.33 -13.16 -5.26
C SER A 49 -20.45 -12.49 -6.31
N SER A 50 -21.03 -11.49 -7.00
CA SER A 50 -20.34 -10.70 -8.02
C SER A 50 -18.99 -10.17 -7.49
N TYR A 51 -18.96 -9.64 -6.27
CA TYR A 51 -17.73 -9.19 -5.62
C TYR A 51 -16.66 -10.29 -5.53
N ALA A 52 -16.98 -11.50 -5.06
CA ALA A 52 -15.99 -12.56 -4.92
C ALA A 52 -15.42 -12.98 -6.28
N ILE A 53 -16.27 -13.09 -7.30
CA ILE A 53 -15.86 -13.40 -8.67
C ILE A 53 -14.91 -12.34 -9.21
N HIS A 54 -15.28 -11.06 -9.10
CA HIS A 54 -14.45 -9.96 -9.60
C HIS A 54 -13.14 -9.84 -8.83
N ARG A 55 -13.18 -9.90 -7.49
CA ARG A 55 -12.01 -9.78 -6.63
C ARG A 55 -11.01 -10.91 -6.90
N LEU A 56 -11.48 -12.14 -7.03
CA LEU A 56 -10.62 -13.29 -7.31
C LEU A 56 -9.93 -13.15 -8.69
N LYS A 57 -10.61 -12.61 -9.71
CA LYS A 57 -9.98 -12.32 -11.01
C LYS A 57 -8.85 -11.30 -10.90
N VAL A 58 -9.06 -10.23 -10.15
CA VAL A 58 -8.02 -9.20 -9.90
C VAL A 58 -6.84 -9.79 -9.16
N LEU A 59 -7.06 -10.53 -8.07
CA LEU A 59 -5.99 -11.14 -7.27
C LEU A 59 -5.18 -12.15 -8.06
N ASN A 60 -5.83 -12.96 -8.89
CA ASN A 60 -5.12 -13.88 -9.79
C ASN A 60 -4.26 -13.14 -10.81
N LYS A 61 -4.74 -12.01 -11.34
CA LYS A 61 -3.96 -11.18 -12.25
C LYS A 61 -2.76 -10.55 -11.52
N LEU A 62 -2.93 -10.06 -10.29
CA LEU A 62 -1.84 -9.53 -9.47
C LEU A 62 -0.77 -10.58 -9.20
N ARG A 63 -1.16 -11.78 -8.73
CA ARG A 63 -0.23 -12.89 -8.51
C ARG A 63 0.55 -13.26 -9.78
N HIS A 64 -0.12 -13.28 -10.93
CA HIS A 64 0.54 -13.53 -12.20
C HIS A 64 1.55 -12.44 -12.56
N LEU A 65 1.21 -11.16 -12.36
CA LEU A 65 2.11 -10.04 -12.60
C LEU A 65 3.36 -10.11 -11.71
N MET A 66 3.22 -10.53 -10.45
CA MET A 66 4.34 -10.75 -9.52
C MET A 66 5.26 -11.91 -9.93
N SER A 67 4.71 -12.96 -10.56
CA SER A 67 5.50 -14.13 -11.00
C SER A 67 6.32 -13.90 -12.28
N ILE A 68 6.05 -12.83 -13.04
CA ILE A 68 6.76 -12.56 -14.30
C ILE A 68 8.13 -11.94 -13.96
N LYS A 69 9.20 -12.49 -14.53
CA LYS A 69 10.54 -11.87 -14.51
C LYS A 69 10.50 -10.56 -15.31
N ARG A 70 10.61 -9.44 -14.60
CA ARG A 70 10.57 -8.09 -15.16
C ARG A 70 11.96 -7.47 -15.24
N THR A 71 12.11 -6.51 -16.14
CA THR A 71 13.27 -5.60 -16.13
C THR A 71 13.11 -4.58 -15.00
N THR A 72 14.19 -3.96 -14.55
CA THR A 72 14.17 -2.98 -13.44
C THR A 72 13.13 -1.87 -13.66
N SER A 73 13.05 -1.32 -14.88
CA SER A 73 12.06 -0.28 -15.23
C SER A 73 10.61 -0.77 -15.17
N GLN A 74 10.34 -2.03 -15.51
CA GLN A 74 8.99 -2.60 -15.39
C GLN A 74 8.60 -2.88 -13.93
N ASP A 75 9.58 -3.12 -13.06
CA ASP A 75 9.36 -3.28 -11.63
C ASP A 75 8.94 -1.94 -10.99
N GLU A 76 9.65 -0.87 -11.32
CA GLU A 76 9.34 0.50 -10.88
C GLU A 76 7.95 0.95 -11.33
N GLU A 77 7.55 0.68 -12.58
CA GLU A 77 6.20 0.98 -13.07
C GLU A 77 5.12 0.19 -12.32
N LEU A 78 5.39 -1.06 -11.94
CA LEU A 78 4.45 -1.88 -11.18
C LEU A 78 4.34 -1.42 -9.73
N GLU A 79 5.46 -1.05 -9.11
CA GLU A 79 5.53 -0.41 -7.80
C GLU A 79 4.65 0.84 -7.74
N LEU A 80 4.75 1.70 -8.76
CA LEU A 80 3.93 2.91 -8.89
C LEU A 80 2.44 2.58 -9.05
N LEU A 81 2.11 1.52 -9.81
CA LEU A 81 0.74 1.04 -9.96
C LEU A 81 0.17 0.58 -8.61
N PHE A 82 0.93 -0.19 -7.83
CA PHE A 82 0.53 -0.63 -6.50
C PHE A 82 0.34 0.53 -5.53
N ALA A 83 1.25 1.52 -5.53
CA ALA A 83 1.10 2.71 -4.71
C ALA A 83 -0.21 3.47 -5.01
N SER A 84 -0.61 3.52 -6.29
CA SER A 84 -1.90 4.12 -6.70
C SER A 84 -3.12 3.33 -6.24
N LEU A 85 -2.97 2.00 -6.10
CA LEU A 85 -4.03 1.09 -5.69
C LEU A 85 -4.24 1.05 -4.16
N SER A 86 -3.32 1.63 -3.37
CA SER A 86 -3.38 1.66 -1.89
C SER A 86 -3.72 0.29 -1.29
N ILE A 87 -3.04 -0.76 -1.77
CA ILE A 87 -3.14 -2.15 -1.31
C ILE A 87 -1.82 -2.64 -0.75
#